data_AF-A0A924JMP2-F1
#
_entry.id   AF-A0A924JMP2-F1
#
_cell.length_a   1.000
_cell.length_b   1.000
_cell.length_c   1.000
_cell.angle_alpha   90.00
_cell.angle_beta   90.00
_cell.angle_gamma   90.00
#
_symmetry.space_group_name_H-M   'P 1'
#
loop_
_entity.id
_entity.type
_entity.pdbx_description
1 polymer ?
#
loop_
_entity_poly.entity_id
_entity_poly.type
_entity_poly.pdbx_seq_one_letter_code
_entity_poly.pdbx_strand_id
1 'polypeptide(L)'
;MKQWVQKYSGLLRNLRITYWLYNMFKLGKLKKNKQLYKQLGVQKAVWQSLSHADIKKSSNDIPWMDGQGITKEAIQNHASFNQFNAIIQEQLLNWNEKGYLIIPQFFADKVDAINTEIEQLKEENKVDFNFTGKKIMDAWQYSETINAIFRDEKLLQIFEFIFQKKPIPFQTINFNYGSEQKPHSDSIHMTTEPLGYLSAVWIALEDI
;
A
#
# COMPACT_ATOMS: atom_id res chain seq x y z
N MET A 1 -12.89 -30.01 7.35
CA MET A 1 -11.44 -30.08 7.66
C MET A 1 -10.74 -28.72 7.57
N LYS A 2 -10.85 -27.94 6.47
CA LYS A 2 -10.27 -26.58 6.33
C LYS A 2 -10.63 -25.62 7.48
N GLN A 3 -11.89 -25.56 7.89
CA GLN A 3 -12.36 -24.65 8.97
C GLN A 3 -11.81 -25.02 10.36
N TRP A 4 -11.62 -26.31 10.65
CA TRP A 4 -11.05 -26.78 11.92
C TRP A 4 -9.55 -26.46 11.98
N VAL A 5 -8.81 -26.74 10.90
CA VAL A 5 -7.39 -26.34 10.77
C VAL A 5 -7.24 -24.81 10.84
N GLN A 6 -8.14 -24.02 10.24
CA GLN A 6 -8.13 -22.55 10.35
C GLN A 6 -8.41 -22.06 11.78
N LYS A 7 -9.35 -22.69 12.51
CA LYS A 7 -9.70 -22.31 13.89
C LYS A 7 -8.54 -22.54 14.87
N TYR A 8 -7.87 -23.69 14.79
CA TYR A 8 -6.73 -24.02 15.67
C TYR A 8 -5.41 -23.41 15.20
N SER A 9 -5.19 -23.28 13.88
CA SER A 9 -4.06 -22.48 13.38
C SER A 9 -4.23 -21.00 13.72
N GLY A 10 -5.45 -20.47 13.83
CA GLY A 10 -5.71 -19.10 14.29
C GLY A 10 -5.20 -18.86 15.71
N LEU A 11 -5.48 -19.77 16.64
CA LEU A 11 -5.04 -19.64 18.03
C LEU A 11 -3.51 -19.74 18.16
N LEU A 12 -2.89 -20.69 17.43
CA LEU A 12 -1.43 -20.79 17.36
C LEU A 12 -0.79 -19.57 16.67
N ARG A 13 -1.37 -19.06 15.58
CA ARG A 13 -0.88 -17.88 14.84
C ARG A 13 -0.94 -16.59 15.67
N ASN A 14 -1.82 -16.52 16.67
CA ASN A 14 -1.92 -15.38 17.57
C ASN A 14 -0.82 -15.36 18.65
N LEU A 15 -0.10 -16.47 18.85
CA LEU A 15 1.00 -16.52 19.81
C LEU A 15 2.27 -15.91 19.21
N ARG A 16 2.88 -14.95 19.91
CA ARG A 16 4.16 -14.33 19.46
C ARG A 16 5.25 -15.35 19.15
N ILE A 17 5.31 -16.45 19.91
CA ILE A 17 6.33 -17.49 19.74
C ILE A 17 6.24 -18.19 18.38
N THR A 18 5.03 -18.41 17.85
CA THR A 18 4.87 -19.08 16.55
C THR A 18 5.32 -18.16 15.43
N TYR A 19 5.05 -16.85 15.56
CA TYR A 19 5.57 -15.82 14.64
C TYR A 19 7.10 -15.74 14.69
N TRP A 20 7.72 -15.79 15.88
CA TRP A 20 9.17 -15.79 16.02
C TRP A 20 9.82 -17.02 15.38
N LEU A 21 9.27 -18.21 15.63
CA LEU A 21 9.75 -19.46 15.02
C LEU A 21 9.61 -19.40 13.49
N TYR A 22 8.48 -18.93 12.98
CA TYR A 22 8.29 -18.71 11.54
C TYR A 22 9.38 -17.79 10.96
N ASN A 23 9.65 -16.66 11.62
CA ASN A 23 10.69 -15.74 11.18
C ASN A 23 12.10 -16.34 11.27
N MET A 24 12.38 -17.19 12.25
CA MET A 24 13.64 -17.92 12.35
C MET A 24 13.88 -18.82 11.13
N PHE A 25 12.84 -19.51 10.64
CA PHE A 25 12.94 -20.28 9.38
C PHE A 25 13.09 -19.40 8.13
N LYS A 26 12.88 -18.08 8.24
CA LYS A 26 13.04 -17.09 7.15
C LYS A 26 14.24 -16.16 7.33
N LEU A 27 15.19 -16.48 8.21
CA LEU A 27 16.35 -15.63 8.52
C LEU A 27 17.14 -15.18 7.29
N GLY A 28 17.27 -16.02 6.26
CA GLY A 28 17.93 -15.65 5.01
C GLY A 28 17.30 -14.41 4.36
N LYS A 29 15.96 -14.33 4.35
CA LYS A 29 15.21 -13.18 3.81
C LYS A 29 15.26 -11.95 4.72
N LEU A 30 15.36 -12.16 6.03
CA LEU A 30 15.36 -11.10 7.05
C LEU A 30 16.75 -10.51 7.32
N LYS A 31 17.83 -11.22 6.96
CA LYS A 31 19.22 -10.80 7.23
C LYS A 31 19.53 -9.40 6.70
N LYS A 32 18.96 -9.03 5.55
CA LYS A 32 19.12 -7.69 4.95
C LYS A 32 18.63 -6.55 5.85
N ASN A 33 17.66 -6.81 6.73
CA ASN A 33 17.09 -5.81 7.64
C ASN A 33 18.02 -5.50 8.82
N LYS A 34 19.08 -6.29 9.07
CA LYS A 34 20.01 -6.05 10.19
C LYS A 34 20.69 -4.68 10.09
N GLN A 35 21.05 -4.25 8.88
CA GLN A 35 21.64 -2.94 8.67
C GLN A 35 20.66 -1.83 9.04
N LEU A 36 19.41 -1.95 8.59
CA LEU A 36 18.33 -1.01 8.90
C LEU A 36 18.05 -0.95 10.40
N TYR A 37 18.01 -2.10 11.09
CA TYR A 37 17.83 -2.16 12.54
C TYR A 37 18.93 -1.39 13.28
N LYS A 38 20.19 -1.54 12.85
CA LYS A 38 21.32 -0.80 13.43
C LYS A 38 21.19 0.71 13.20
N GLN A 39 20.79 1.12 11.99
CA GLN A 39 20.57 2.53 11.64
C GLN A 39 19.45 3.15 12.50
N LEU A 40 18.34 2.44 12.66
CA LEU A 40 17.17 2.86 13.45
C LEU A 40 17.33 2.66 14.97
N GLY A 41 18.46 2.12 15.43
CA GLY A 41 18.72 1.87 16.84
C GLY A 41 17.85 0.78 17.47
N VAL A 42 17.32 -0.13 16.66
CA VAL A 42 16.49 -1.25 17.10
C VAL A 42 17.34 -2.31 17.80
N GLN A 43 17.10 -2.50 19.10
CA GLN A 43 17.81 -3.47 19.95
C GLN A 43 17.10 -4.83 20.02
N LYS A 44 16.64 -5.32 18.87
CA LYS A 44 15.98 -6.62 18.74
C LYS A 44 16.59 -7.42 17.60
N ALA A 45 16.48 -8.73 17.68
CA ALA A 45 16.83 -9.58 16.55
C ALA A 45 15.76 -9.47 15.46
N VAL A 46 16.17 -9.61 14.19
CA VAL A 46 15.29 -9.46 13.01
C VAL A 46 14.14 -10.48 12.95
N TRP A 47 14.18 -11.53 13.76
CA TRP A 47 13.12 -12.53 13.85
C TRP A 47 12.08 -12.24 14.95
N GLN A 48 12.39 -11.31 15.86
CA GLN A 48 11.46 -10.89 16.91
C GLN A 48 10.42 -9.90 16.35
N SER A 49 9.30 -9.81 17.06
CA SER A 49 8.26 -8.80 16.76
C SER A 49 8.81 -7.39 16.96
N LEU A 50 8.53 -6.53 15.98
CA LEU A 50 8.93 -5.13 15.94
C LEU A 50 7.70 -4.23 16.13
N SER A 51 7.83 -3.18 16.91
CA SER A 51 6.90 -2.06 16.98
C SER A 51 7.65 -0.73 16.85
N HIS A 52 6.92 0.35 16.59
CA HIS A 52 7.52 1.68 16.49
C HIS A 52 8.29 2.09 17.76
N ALA A 53 7.85 1.66 18.96
CA ALA A 53 8.53 1.93 20.23
C ALA A 53 9.95 1.32 20.34
N ASP A 54 10.27 0.36 19.48
CA ASP A 54 11.60 -0.24 19.39
C ASP A 54 12.60 0.60 18.59
N ILE A 55 12.11 1.55 17.79
CA ILE A 55 12.93 2.45 16.98
C ILE A 55 13.43 3.58 17.89
N LYS A 56 14.75 3.70 18.03
CA LYS A 56 15.40 4.70 18.91
C LYS A 56 15.94 5.90 18.15
N LYS A 57 16.11 5.75 16.84
CA LYS A 57 16.58 6.77 15.92
C LYS A 57 15.57 6.88 14.79
N SER A 58 14.42 7.48 15.09
CA SER A 58 13.43 7.81 14.07
C SER A 58 13.88 9.02 13.27
N SER A 59 13.41 9.09 12.04
CA SER A 59 13.63 10.22 11.15
C SER A 59 12.50 11.23 11.29
N ASN A 60 12.83 12.52 11.19
CA ASN A 60 11.84 13.61 11.05
C ASN A 60 11.57 13.96 9.58
N ASP A 61 12.08 13.15 8.65
CA ASP A 61 11.82 13.26 7.22
C ASP A 61 10.33 13.01 6.94
N ILE A 62 9.75 13.82 6.07
CA ILE A 62 8.35 13.76 5.65
C ILE A 62 8.29 13.97 4.14
N PRO A 63 7.23 13.50 3.45
CA PRO A 63 7.01 13.86 2.05
C PRO A 63 7.13 15.37 1.86
N TRP A 64 7.90 15.79 0.85
CA TRP A 64 8.12 17.21 0.67
C TRP A 64 6.80 17.97 0.47
N MET A 65 5.84 17.42 -0.29
CA MET A 65 4.53 18.05 -0.53
C MET A 65 3.64 18.15 0.72
N ASP A 66 3.98 17.46 1.81
CA ASP A 66 3.27 17.53 3.10
C ASP A 66 3.88 18.59 4.03
N GLY A 67 4.95 19.26 3.62
CA GLY A 67 5.59 20.32 4.40
C GLY A 67 4.69 21.54 4.59
N GLN A 68 4.69 22.11 5.80
CA GLN A 68 3.85 23.27 6.17
C GLN A 68 4.11 24.56 5.36
N GLY A 69 5.18 24.61 4.56
CA GLY A 69 5.57 25.76 3.76
C GLY A 69 5.51 25.54 2.24
N ILE A 70 4.97 24.41 1.77
CA ILE A 70 4.88 24.16 0.34
C ILE A 70 3.80 25.03 -0.30
N THR A 71 4.21 25.88 -1.24
CA THR A 71 3.31 26.71 -2.03
C THR A 71 3.01 26.06 -3.39
N LYS A 72 1.92 26.50 -4.01
CA LYS A 72 1.60 26.11 -5.39
C LYS A 72 2.72 26.48 -6.36
N GLU A 73 3.38 27.63 -6.18
CA GLU A 73 4.51 28.01 -7.04
C GLU A 73 5.70 27.05 -6.86
N ALA A 74 5.99 26.62 -5.63
CA ALA A 74 7.05 25.63 -5.38
C ALA A 74 6.77 24.30 -6.08
N ILE A 75 5.49 23.86 -6.10
CA ILE A 75 5.06 22.66 -6.83
C ILE A 75 5.23 22.84 -8.34
N GLN A 76 4.80 23.98 -8.89
CA GLN A 76 4.90 24.28 -10.33
C GLN A 76 6.35 24.37 -10.82
N ASN A 77 7.24 24.89 -9.99
CA ASN A 77 8.66 25.05 -10.31
C ASN A 77 9.45 23.74 -10.19
N HIS A 78 8.85 22.66 -9.72
CA HIS A 78 9.53 21.38 -9.62
C HIS A 78 9.84 20.83 -11.02
N ALA A 79 11.07 20.33 -11.24
CA ALA A 79 11.58 19.97 -12.56
C ALA A 79 10.70 18.95 -13.32
N SER A 80 10.11 18.01 -12.59
CA SER A 80 9.24 16.96 -13.15
C SER A 80 7.75 17.34 -13.21
N PHE A 81 7.34 18.54 -12.77
CA PHE A 81 5.92 18.93 -12.78
C PHE A 81 5.33 18.93 -14.20
N ASN A 82 6.08 19.43 -15.18
CA ASN A 82 5.65 19.55 -16.57
C ASN A 82 5.51 18.21 -17.31
N GLN A 83 5.93 17.09 -16.71
CA GLN A 83 5.75 15.76 -17.31
C GLN A 83 4.29 15.26 -17.19
N PHE A 84 3.52 15.82 -16.25
CA PHE A 84 2.15 15.43 -16.00
C PHE A 84 1.18 16.18 -16.92
N ASN A 85 0.03 15.56 -17.23
CA ASN A 85 -1.03 16.24 -17.97
C ASN A 85 -1.72 17.32 -17.10
N ALA A 86 -2.52 18.18 -17.74
CA ALA A 86 -3.17 19.32 -17.08
C ALA A 86 -4.05 18.92 -15.86
N ILE A 87 -4.76 17.79 -15.95
CA ILE A 87 -5.60 17.28 -14.85
C ILE A 87 -4.73 16.95 -13.64
N ILE A 88 -3.68 16.14 -13.84
CA ILE A 88 -2.79 15.73 -12.75
C ILE A 88 -2.06 16.93 -12.17
N GLN A 89 -1.59 17.86 -13.02
CA GLN A 89 -0.98 19.11 -12.57
C GLN A 89 -1.91 19.89 -11.63
N GLU A 90 -3.15 20.14 -12.04
CA GLU A 90 -4.14 20.85 -11.21
C GLU A 90 -4.38 20.14 -9.87
N GLN A 91 -4.49 18.81 -9.88
CA GLN A 91 -4.72 18.02 -8.67
C GLN A 91 -3.50 18.07 -7.74
N LEU A 92 -2.28 17.98 -8.26
CA LEU A 92 -1.04 18.09 -7.50
C LEU A 92 -0.91 19.44 -6.79
N LEU A 93 -1.33 20.54 -7.43
CA LEU A 93 -1.29 21.88 -6.79
C LEU A 93 -2.17 21.98 -5.55
N ASN A 94 -3.16 21.10 -5.41
CA ASN A 94 -4.07 21.10 -4.27
C ASN A 94 -3.74 20.01 -3.24
N TRP A 95 -2.67 19.23 -3.44
CA TRP A 95 -2.31 18.12 -2.55
C TRP A 95 -2.09 18.55 -1.10
N ASN A 96 -1.27 19.58 -0.86
CA ASN A 96 -0.92 20.01 0.50
C ASN A 96 -2.16 20.41 1.33
N GLU A 97 -3.17 20.98 0.67
CA GLU A 97 -4.42 21.41 1.31
C GLU A 97 -5.43 20.25 1.45
N LYS A 98 -5.56 19.40 0.43
CA LYS A 98 -6.62 18.39 0.36
C LYS A 98 -6.20 17.01 0.84
N GLY A 99 -4.93 16.64 0.68
CA GLY A 99 -4.39 15.30 0.98
C GLY A 99 -4.83 14.19 0.02
N TYR A 100 -5.46 14.52 -1.11
CA TYR A 100 -5.87 13.55 -2.14
C TYR A 100 -5.90 14.19 -3.53
N LEU A 101 -5.88 13.34 -4.57
CA LEU A 101 -6.09 13.70 -5.98
C LEU A 101 -7.34 12.97 -6.48
N ILE A 102 -8.10 13.61 -7.37
CA ILE A 102 -9.15 12.98 -8.17
C ILE A 102 -8.69 13.03 -9.63
N ILE A 103 -8.42 11.87 -10.23
CA ILE A 103 -7.93 11.79 -11.61
C ILE A 103 -8.93 11.00 -12.46
N PRO A 104 -9.87 11.69 -13.14
CA PRO A 104 -10.89 11.02 -13.94
C PRO A 104 -10.29 10.17 -15.05
N GLN A 105 -10.93 9.02 -15.31
CA GLN A 105 -10.63 8.16 -16.45
C GLN A 105 -9.19 7.59 -16.51
N PHE A 106 -8.43 7.64 -15.41
CA PHE A 106 -7.02 7.20 -15.41
C PHE A 106 -6.84 5.75 -15.88
N PHE A 107 -7.78 4.87 -15.55
CA PHE A 107 -7.81 3.46 -15.96
C PHE A 107 -9.12 3.07 -16.68
N ALA A 108 -9.83 4.03 -17.29
CA ALA A 108 -11.14 3.77 -17.88
C ALA A 108 -11.11 2.64 -18.93
N ASP A 109 -10.06 2.58 -19.75
CA ASP A 109 -9.86 1.54 -20.77
C ASP A 109 -9.48 0.16 -20.21
N LYS A 110 -9.25 0.05 -18.89
CA LYS A 110 -8.86 -1.20 -18.22
C LYS A 110 -9.96 -1.80 -17.35
N VAL A 111 -11.04 -1.07 -17.07
CA VAL A 111 -12.07 -1.48 -16.10
C VAL A 111 -12.67 -2.86 -16.44
N ASP A 112 -13.16 -3.05 -17.65
CA ASP A 112 -13.79 -4.32 -18.06
C ASP A 112 -12.84 -5.51 -18.00
N ALA A 113 -11.57 -5.29 -18.34
CA ALA A 113 -10.53 -6.32 -18.27
C ALA A 113 -10.27 -6.74 -16.82
N ILE A 114 -10.25 -5.79 -15.88
CA ILE A 114 -10.08 -6.07 -14.44
C ILE A 114 -11.26 -6.86 -13.92
N ASN A 115 -12.48 -6.43 -14.23
CA ASN A 115 -13.70 -7.09 -13.77
C ASN A 115 -13.79 -8.53 -14.29
N THR A 116 -13.52 -8.72 -15.59
CA THR A 116 -13.49 -10.06 -16.22
C THR A 116 -12.43 -10.95 -15.58
N GLU A 117 -11.23 -10.43 -15.36
CA GLU A 117 -10.13 -11.16 -14.74
C GLU A 117 -10.45 -11.61 -13.31
N ILE A 118 -11.07 -10.73 -12.51
CA ILE A 118 -11.49 -11.07 -11.15
C ILE A 118 -12.52 -12.21 -11.16
N GLU A 119 -13.51 -12.17 -12.06
CA GLU A 119 -14.48 -13.26 -12.18
C GLU A 119 -13.83 -14.57 -12.62
N GLN A 120 -12.94 -14.53 -13.62
CA GLN A 120 -12.19 -15.72 -14.04
C GLN A 120 -11.36 -16.32 -12.90
N LEU A 121 -10.63 -15.50 -12.15
CA LEU A 121 -9.83 -15.98 -11.01
C LEU A 121 -10.68 -16.63 -9.92
N LYS A 122 -11.92 -16.16 -9.73
CA LYS A 122 -12.88 -16.75 -8.79
C LYS A 122 -13.39 -18.10 -9.31
N GLU A 123 -13.77 -18.19 -10.58
CA GLU A 123 -14.21 -19.45 -11.21
C GLU A 123 -13.12 -20.52 -11.16
N GLU A 124 -11.86 -20.13 -11.37
CA GLU A 124 -10.69 -20.99 -11.28
C GLU A 124 -10.29 -21.33 -9.82
N ASN A 125 -10.98 -20.78 -8.82
CA ASN A 125 -10.66 -20.93 -7.39
C ASN A 125 -9.21 -20.50 -7.04
N LYS A 126 -8.61 -19.59 -7.82
CA LYS A 126 -7.28 -19.02 -7.57
C LYS A 126 -7.33 -17.92 -6.51
N VAL A 127 -8.41 -17.17 -6.51
CA VAL A 127 -8.74 -16.19 -5.48
C VAL A 127 -10.10 -16.54 -4.91
N ASP A 128 -10.32 -16.17 -3.66
CA ASP A 128 -11.62 -16.31 -3.00
C ASP A 128 -11.83 -15.10 -2.11
N PHE A 129 -13.09 -14.81 -1.82
CA PHE A 129 -13.38 -13.82 -0.81
C PHE A 129 -12.82 -14.26 0.53
N ASN A 130 -12.41 -13.28 1.32
CA ASN A 130 -12.16 -13.50 2.73
C ASN A 130 -13.42 -14.11 3.41
N PHE A 131 -13.27 -14.54 4.66
CA PHE A 131 -14.35 -15.16 5.44
C PHE A 131 -15.65 -14.32 5.54
N THR A 132 -15.61 -13.02 5.20
CA THR A 132 -16.80 -12.15 5.17
C THR A 132 -17.48 -12.09 3.80
N GLY A 133 -16.91 -12.69 2.75
CA GLY A 133 -17.48 -12.65 1.39
C GLY A 133 -17.31 -11.29 0.68
N LYS A 134 -16.47 -10.39 1.19
CA LYS A 134 -16.47 -8.97 0.77
C LYS A 134 -15.20 -8.50 0.06
N LYS A 135 -14.05 -9.13 0.37
CA LYS A 135 -12.74 -8.64 -0.08
C LYS A 135 -11.94 -9.77 -0.70
N ILE A 136 -11.31 -9.50 -1.85
CA ILE A 136 -10.26 -10.33 -2.43
C ILE A 136 -8.94 -9.61 -2.17
N MET A 137 -8.04 -10.29 -1.45
CA MET A 137 -6.73 -9.74 -1.11
C MET A 137 -5.70 -10.14 -2.16
N ASP A 138 -4.87 -9.18 -2.57
CA ASP A 138 -3.67 -9.41 -3.36
C ASP A 138 -3.88 -10.19 -4.67
N ALA A 139 -4.99 -9.92 -5.38
CA ALA A 139 -5.30 -10.52 -6.67
C ALA A 139 -4.19 -10.33 -7.72
N TRP A 140 -3.39 -9.26 -7.58
CA TRP A 140 -2.21 -9.00 -8.42
C TRP A 140 -1.18 -10.13 -8.42
N GLN A 141 -1.14 -10.99 -7.40
CA GLN A 141 -0.21 -12.13 -7.37
C GLN A 141 -0.60 -13.24 -8.34
N TYR A 142 -1.84 -13.25 -8.80
CA TYR A 142 -2.41 -14.30 -9.65
C TYR A 142 -2.78 -13.81 -11.05
N SER A 143 -2.68 -12.50 -11.30
CA SER A 143 -3.07 -11.86 -12.55
C SER A 143 -2.02 -10.86 -13.03
N GLU A 144 -1.52 -11.08 -14.24
CA GLU A 144 -0.67 -10.10 -14.92
C GLU A 144 -1.42 -8.81 -15.25
N THR A 145 -2.70 -8.92 -15.61
CA THR A 145 -3.61 -7.78 -15.87
C THR A 145 -3.68 -6.84 -14.66
N ILE A 146 -3.97 -7.39 -13.47
CA ILE A 146 -4.08 -6.61 -12.24
C ILE A 146 -2.70 -6.11 -11.79
N ASN A 147 -1.65 -6.93 -11.93
CA ASN A 147 -0.28 -6.54 -11.57
C ASN A 147 0.27 -5.41 -12.44
N ALA A 148 -0.11 -5.34 -13.72
CA ALA A 148 0.27 -4.26 -14.63
C ALA A 148 -0.27 -2.91 -14.14
N ILE A 149 -1.51 -2.87 -13.66
CA ILE A 149 -2.14 -1.66 -13.10
C ILE A 149 -1.52 -1.32 -11.75
N PHE A 150 -1.33 -2.31 -10.90
CA PHE A 150 -0.71 -2.15 -9.58
C PHE A 150 0.71 -1.59 -9.65
N ARG A 151 1.39 -1.78 -10.79
CA ARG A 151 2.75 -1.32 -11.07
C ARG A 151 2.81 -0.30 -12.21
N ASP A 152 1.70 0.33 -12.54
CA ASP A 152 1.62 1.30 -13.64
C ASP A 152 2.62 2.44 -13.43
N GLU A 153 3.50 2.67 -14.41
CA GLU A 153 4.61 3.62 -14.27
C GLU A 153 4.12 5.06 -14.10
N LYS A 154 3.01 5.44 -14.75
CA LYS A 154 2.47 6.81 -14.64
C LYS A 154 1.92 7.05 -13.24
N LEU A 155 1.22 6.06 -12.67
CA LEU A 155 0.73 6.12 -11.29
C LEU A 155 1.89 6.20 -10.30
N LEU A 156 2.92 5.39 -10.47
CA LEU A 156 4.10 5.41 -9.60
C LEU A 156 4.87 6.72 -9.71
N GLN A 157 4.94 7.34 -10.88
CA GLN A 157 5.55 8.66 -11.05
C GLN A 157 4.82 9.75 -10.27
N ILE A 158 3.49 9.68 -10.14
CA ILE A 158 2.73 10.62 -9.31
C ILE A 158 3.14 10.49 -7.85
N PHE A 159 3.20 9.26 -7.32
CA PHE A 159 3.65 9.04 -5.94
C PHE A 159 5.12 9.40 -5.74
N GLU A 160 5.99 9.10 -6.71
CA GLU A 160 7.39 9.49 -6.65
C GLU A 160 7.55 11.01 -6.64
N PHE A 161 6.72 11.74 -7.39
CA PHE A 161 6.65 13.19 -7.30
C PHE A 161 6.20 13.65 -5.92
N ILE A 162 5.12 13.08 -5.35
CA ILE A 162 4.59 13.47 -4.05
C ILE A 162 5.60 13.19 -2.91
N PHE A 163 6.26 12.04 -2.96
CA PHE A 163 7.12 11.56 -1.88
C PHE A 163 8.60 11.89 -2.06
N GLN A 164 9.06 12.20 -3.27
CA GLN A 164 10.50 12.28 -3.62
C GLN A 164 11.26 11.01 -3.24
N LYS A 165 10.55 9.87 -3.32
CA LYS A 165 11.07 8.54 -3.04
C LYS A 165 10.37 7.57 -3.98
N LYS A 166 11.11 6.53 -4.37
CA LYS A 166 10.55 5.44 -5.18
C LYS A 166 9.44 4.71 -4.40
N PRO A 167 8.17 4.76 -4.86
CA PRO A 167 7.08 4.04 -4.21
C PRO A 167 7.23 2.53 -4.40
N ILE A 168 6.77 1.77 -3.40
CA ILE A 168 6.75 0.30 -3.45
C ILE A 168 5.30 -0.16 -3.24
N PRO A 169 4.60 -0.55 -4.32
CA PRO A 169 3.30 -1.20 -4.20
C PRO A 169 3.45 -2.51 -3.43
N PHE A 170 2.63 -2.70 -2.39
CA PHE A 170 2.73 -3.89 -1.53
C PHE A 170 1.42 -4.64 -1.23
N GLN A 171 0.25 -4.01 -1.42
CA GLN A 171 -1.04 -4.68 -1.21
C GLN A 171 -2.12 -4.19 -2.18
N THR A 172 -2.99 -5.11 -2.64
CA THR A 172 -4.28 -4.75 -3.27
C THR A 172 -5.45 -5.36 -2.53
N ILE A 173 -6.59 -4.69 -2.63
CA ILE A 173 -7.86 -5.19 -2.11
C ILE A 173 -8.94 -4.88 -3.15
N ASN A 174 -9.56 -5.92 -3.70
CA ASN A 174 -10.74 -5.78 -4.57
C ASN A 174 -11.99 -5.98 -3.72
N PHE A 175 -12.99 -5.12 -3.91
CA PHE A 175 -14.25 -5.16 -3.19
C PHE A 175 -15.40 -5.38 -4.18
N ASN A 176 -16.42 -6.13 -3.76
CA ASN A 176 -17.68 -6.23 -4.54
C ASN A 176 -18.62 -5.06 -4.31
N TYR A 177 -18.43 -4.36 -3.19
CA TYR A 177 -19.26 -3.25 -2.75
C TYR A 177 -18.34 -2.19 -2.14
N GLY A 178 -18.79 -0.95 -2.07
CA GLY A 178 -18.11 0.07 -1.27
C GLY A 178 -17.77 -0.46 0.12
N SER A 179 -16.64 -0.03 0.70
CA SER A 179 -16.10 -0.69 1.90
C SER A 179 -17.04 -0.63 3.13
N GLU A 180 -18.09 0.22 3.10
CA GLU A 180 -19.04 0.50 4.19
C GLU A 180 -18.36 0.89 5.51
N GLN A 181 -17.07 1.22 5.46
CA GLN A 181 -16.31 1.54 6.65
C GLN A 181 -16.62 2.97 7.11
N LYS A 182 -16.74 3.14 8.43
CA LYS A 182 -16.81 4.46 9.05
C LYS A 182 -15.53 5.26 8.71
N PRO A 183 -15.58 6.60 8.77
CA PRO A 183 -14.39 7.42 8.64
C PRO A 183 -13.26 6.92 9.56
N HIS A 184 -12.08 6.68 9.00
CA HIS A 184 -10.90 6.16 9.68
C HIS A 184 -9.63 6.66 8.97
N SER A 185 -8.46 6.38 9.56
CA SER A 185 -7.16 6.65 8.96
C SER A 185 -6.34 5.36 8.88
N ASP A 186 -5.91 5.00 7.67
CA ASP A 186 -5.02 3.86 7.46
C ASP A 186 -3.70 4.00 8.21
N SER A 187 -3.23 5.23 8.43
CA SER A 187 -1.98 5.52 9.15
C SER A 187 -1.93 4.94 10.57
N ILE A 188 -3.10 4.71 11.20
CA ILE A 188 -3.22 4.13 12.54
C ILE A 188 -3.00 2.62 12.51
N HIS A 189 -3.38 1.98 11.40
CA HIS A 189 -3.31 0.52 11.23
C HIS A 189 -2.04 0.08 10.49
N MET A 190 -1.53 0.94 9.61
CA MET A 190 -0.36 0.71 8.77
C MET A 190 0.44 2.00 8.72
N THR A 191 1.73 1.93 9.00
CA THR A 191 2.59 3.12 8.98
C THR A 191 3.98 2.79 8.47
N THR A 192 4.72 3.85 8.13
CA THR A 192 6.08 3.81 7.61
C THR A 192 7.06 4.40 8.63
N GLU A 193 8.34 4.09 8.49
CA GLU A 193 9.42 4.83 9.13
C GLU A 193 10.38 5.28 8.02
N PRO A 194 10.55 6.59 7.77
CA PRO A 194 9.88 7.73 8.42
C PRO A 194 8.36 7.75 8.17
N LEU A 195 7.62 8.52 8.97
CA LEU A 195 6.16 8.66 8.85
C LEU A 195 5.76 9.44 7.58
N GLY A 196 4.51 9.26 7.13
CA GLY A 196 3.92 10.04 6.01
C GLY A 196 4.10 9.43 4.62
N TYR A 197 4.92 8.39 4.47
CA TYR A 197 5.20 7.77 3.16
C TYR A 197 4.24 6.63 2.77
N LEU A 198 3.04 6.61 3.36
CA LEU A 198 2.00 5.64 3.02
C LEU A 198 0.81 6.38 2.40
N SER A 199 0.37 5.92 1.24
CA SER A 199 -0.86 6.36 0.60
C SER A 199 -1.50 5.20 -0.15
N ALA A 200 -2.76 5.37 -0.55
CA ALA A 200 -3.56 4.38 -1.22
C ALA A 200 -4.17 4.96 -2.49
N VAL A 201 -4.44 4.09 -3.45
CA VAL A 201 -5.19 4.42 -4.67
C VAL A 201 -6.49 3.68 -4.61
N TRP A 202 -7.59 4.42 -4.72
CA TRP A 202 -8.90 3.84 -4.90
C TRP A 202 -9.30 3.97 -6.37
N ILE A 203 -9.58 2.83 -7.00
CA ILE A 203 -9.93 2.75 -8.42
C ILE A 203 -11.39 2.32 -8.50
N ALA A 204 -12.25 3.17 -9.06
CA ALA A 204 -13.61 2.81 -9.41
C ALA A 204 -13.58 1.81 -10.58
N LEU A 205 -14.23 0.66 -10.38
CA LEU A 205 -14.38 -0.38 -11.42
C LEU A 205 -15.82 -0.45 -11.96
N GLU A 206 -16.61 0.56 -11.62
CA GLU A 206 -17.99 0.82 -12.06
C GLU A 206 -18.24 2.33 -11.95
N ASP A 207 -19.39 2.80 -12.44
CA ASP A 207 -19.79 4.19 -12.26
C ASP A 207 -20.10 4.51 -10.79
N ILE A 208 -19.70 5.70 -10.31
CA ILE A 208 -19.74 6.14 -8.90
C ILE A 208 -20.30 7.55 -8.79
#